data_AF-A0A2T2S162-F1
#
_entry.id   AF-A0A2T2S162-F1
#
_cell.length_a   1.000
_cell.length_b   1.000
_cell.length_c   1.000
_cell.angle_alpha   90.00
_cell.angle_beta   90.00
_cell.angle_gamma   90.00
#
_symmetry.space_group_name_H-M   'P 1'
#
loop_
_entity.id
_entity.type
_entity.pdbx_description
1 polymer ?
#
loop_
_entity_poly.entity_id
_entity_poly.type
_entity_poly.pdbx_seq_one_letter_code
_entity_poly.pdbx_strand_id
1 'polypeptide(L)'
;MPPRWSRPPTRTDPDYRRLADRINWVVHLGAFAATNSGLWFFHNLQQAHWAWAPWLTGGWGLAVLAHAVYAFALAERARSSHGRF
;
A
#
# COMPACT_ATOMS: atom_id res chain seq x y z
N MET A 1 -19.24 6.16 4.61
CA MET A 1 -20.32 5.79 3.66
C MET A 1 -19.69 5.20 2.41
N PRO A 2 -20.28 4.15 1.80
CA PRO A 2 -19.81 3.64 0.52
C PRO A 2 -19.93 4.76 -0.55
N PRO A 3 -18.96 4.95 -1.44
CA PRO A 3 -19.08 5.88 -2.55
C PRO A 3 -20.31 5.53 -3.40
N ARG A 4 -21.22 6.48 -3.59
CA ARG A 4 -22.38 6.32 -4.48
C ARG A 4 -22.02 6.85 -5.86
N TRP A 5 -21.98 5.97 -6.85
CA TRP A 5 -21.76 6.35 -8.25
C TRP A 5 -23.10 6.56 -8.97
N SER A 6 -23.27 7.71 -9.62
CA SER A 6 -24.44 8.02 -10.45
C SER A 6 -24.39 7.36 -11.83
N ARG A 7 -23.19 6.98 -12.29
CA ARG A 7 -22.92 6.29 -13.55
C ARG A 7 -21.78 5.29 -13.36
N PRO A 8 -21.66 4.23 -14.19
CA PRO A 8 -20.53 3.31 -14.12
C PRO A 8 -19.19 4.07 -14.19
N PRO A 9 -18.30 3.91 -13.19
CA PRO A 9 -17.03 4.62 -13.18
C PRO A 9 -16.12 4.14 -14.31
N THR A 10 -15.46 5.09 -14.96
CA THR A 10 -14.46 4.86 -15.99
C THR A 10 -13.06 5.06 -15.41
N ARG A 11 -12.03 4.42 -16.01
CA ARG A 11 -10.64 4.54 -15.54
C ARG A 11 -10.10 5.97 -15.51
N THR A 12 -10.71 6.87 -16.28
CA THR A 12 -10.37 8.29 -16.32
C THR A 12 -10.90 9.07 -15.12
N ASP A 13 -11.94 8.57 -14.44
CA ASP A 13 -12.58 9.29 -13.34
C ASP A 13 -11.61 9.43 -12.14
N PRO A 14 -11.39 10.65 -11.64
CA PRO A 14 -10.40 10.91 -10.59
C PRO A 14 -10.78 10.27 -9.26
N ASP A 15 -12.07 10.13 -8.94
CA ASP A 15 -12.53 9.46 -7.72
C ASP A 15 -12.33 7.94 -7.78
N TYR A 16 -12.53 7.34 -8.96
CA TYR A 16 -12.26 5.93 -9.17
C TYR A 16 -10.77 5.61 -9.03
N ARG A 17 -9.89 6.46 -9.59
CA ARG A 17 -8.43 6.32 -9.43
C ARG A 17 -7.99 6.45 -7.97
N ARG A 18 -8.51 7.44 -7.24
CA ARG A 18 -8.23 7.60 -5.80
C ARG A 18 -8.60 6.37 -4.99
N LEU A 19 -9.78 5.79 -5.25
CA LEU A 19 -10.20 4.57 -4.55
C LEU A 19 -9.31 3.39 -4.94
N ALA A 20 -9.00 3.24 -6.23
CA ALA A 20 -8.13 2.18 -6.72
C ALA A 20 -6.73 2.25 -6.10
N ASP A 21 -6.13 3.45 -6.00
CA ASP A 21 -4.82 3.65 -5.38
C ASP A 21 -4.82 3.27 -3.89
N ARG A 22 -5.90 3.62 -3.17
CA ARG A 22 -6.09 3.23 -1.76
C ARG A 22 -6.27 1.73 -1.58
N ILE A 23 -7.08 1.09 -2.43
CA ILE A 23 -7.26 -0.37 -2.40
C ILE A 23 -5.93 -1.06 -2.71
N ASN A 24 -5.21 -0.59 -3.73
CA ASN A 24 -3.91 -1.13 -4.10
C ASN A 24 -2.93 -1.04 -2.94
N TRP A 25 -2.87 0.11 -2.25
CA TRP A 25 -2.12 0.19 -1.00
C TRP A 25 -2.57 -0.89 -0.03
N VAL A 26 -3.86 -0.92 0.36
CA VAL A 26 -4.41 -1.84 1.40
C VAL A 26 -4.04 -3.29 1.13
N VAL A 27 -4.08 -3.70 -0.13
CA VAL A 27 -3.63 -5.03 -0.56
C VAL A 27 -2.14 -5.26 -0.30
N HIS A 28 -1.26 -4.31 -0.62
CA HIS A 28 0.18 -4.43 -0.38
C HIS A 28 0.50 -4.48 1.11
N LEU A 29 -0.13 -3.64 1.94
CA LEU A 29 0.08 -3.72 3.39
C LEU A 29 -0.45 -5.05 3.93
N GLY A 30 -1.63 -5.50 3.50
CA GLY A 30 -2.22 -6.75 3.93
C GLY A 30 -1.33 -7.95 3.58
N ALA A 31 -0.81 -8.00 2.36
CA ALA A 31 0.14 -9.02 1.93
C ALA A 31 1.43 -8.98 2.76
N PHE A 32 2.00 -7.79 2.98
CA PHE A 32 3.17 -7.62 3.83
C PHE A 32 2.91 -8.14 5.25
N ALA A 33 1.80 -7.75 5.88
CA ALA A 33 1.46 -8.15 7.22
C ALA A 33 1.22 -9.66 7.33
N ALA A 34 0.45 -10.25 6.41
CA ALA A 34 0.15 -11.68 6.41
C ALA A 34 1.41 -12.54 6.20
N THR A 35 2.24 -12.19 5.22
CA THR A 35 3.45 -12.97 4.91
C THR A 35 4.50 -12.83 6.01
N ASN A 36 4.77 -11.61 6.49
CA ASN A 36 5.79 -11.42 7.52
C ASN A 36 5.34 -11.97 8.88
N SER A 37 4.06 -11.83 9.25
CA SER A 37 3.56 -12.45 10.48
C SER A 37 3.65 -13.97 10.44
N GLY A 38 3.30 -14.60 9.33
CA GLY A 38 3.51 -16.04 9.13
C GLY A 38 4.97 -16.44 9.20
N LEU A 39 5.85 -15.73 8.49
CA LEU A 39 7.30 -15.98 8.51
C LEU A 39 7.86 -15.95 9.94
N TRP A 40 7.54 -14.90 10.70
CA TRP A 40 8.02 -14.73 12.07
C TRP A 40 7.35 -15.71 13.04
N PHE A 41 6.11 -16.13 12.81
CA PHE A 41 5.47 -17.17 13.59
C PHE A 41 6.23 -18.50 13.47
N PHE A 42 6.53 -18.96 12.25
CA PHE A 42 7.30 -20.20 12.04
C PHE A 42 8.76 -20.09 12.49
N HIS A 43 9.37 -18.91 12.31
CA HIS A 43 10.70 -18.63 12.85
C HIS A 43 10.77 -18.89 14.37
N ASN A 44 9.77 -18.43 15.12
CA ASN A 44 9.69 -18.66 16.57
C ASN A 44 9.35 -20.12 16.92
N LEU A 45 8.43 -20.75 16.18
CA LEU A 45 8.08 -22.16 16.42
C LEU A 45 9.26 -23.11 16.21
N GLN A 46 10.05 -22.86 15.17
CA GLN A 46 11.18 -23.72 14.79
C GLN A 46 12.49 -23.31 15.45
N GLN A 47 12.51 -22.21 16.23
CA GLN A 47 13.75 -21.60 16.74
C GLN A 47 14.78 -21.40 15.62
N ALA A 48 14.29 -21.00 14.44
CA ALA A 48 15.10 -20.91 13.25
C ALA A 48 16.01 -19.68 13.32
N HIS A 49 17.27 -19.77 12.90
CA HIS A 49 18.20 -18.64 12.89
C HIS A 49 18.50 -18.15 11.47
N TRP A 50 17.45 -17.71 10.77
CA TRP A 50 17.59 -17.23 9.40
C TRP A 50 18.13 -15.80 9.36
N ALA A 51 19.43 -15.66 9.05
CA ALA A 51 20.08 -14.36 8.91
C ALA A 51 19.46 -13.44 7.83
N TRP A 52 18.76 -14.01 6.84
CA TRP A 52 18.10 -13.26 5.76
C TRP A 52 16.72 -12.72 6.12
N ALA A 53 16.04 -13.27 7.14
CA ALA A 53 14.67 -12.88 7.47
C ALA A 53 14.54 -11.40 7.87
N PRO A 54 15.43 -10.83 8.71
CA PRO A 54 15.39 -9.39 9.02
C PRO A 54 15.57 -8.50 7.78
N TRP A 55 16.43 -8.89 6.83
CA TRP A 55 16.66 -8.14 5.61
C TRP A 55 15.46 -8.18 4.67
N LEU A 56 14.81 -9.35 4.54
CA LEU A 56 13.58 -9.47 3.77
C LEU A 56 12.46 -8.63 4.37
N THR A 57 12.18 -8.76 5.67
CA THR A 57 11.14 -7.99 6.35
C THR A 57 11.43 -6.49 6.32
N GLY A 58 12.68 -6.09 6.59
CA GLY A 58 13.09 -4.67 6.59
C GLY A 58 13.05 -4.04 5.20
N GLY A 59 13.63 -4.70 4.19
CA GLY A 59 13.65 -4.21 2.81
C GLY A 59 12.25 -4.12 2.20
N TRP A 60 11.41 -5.14 2.40
CA TRP A 60 10.03 -5.11 1.92
C TRP A 60 9.19 -4.08 2.71
N GLY A 61 9.42 -3.94 4.02
CA GLY A 61 8.77 -2.92 4.85
C GLY A 61 9.06 -1.51 4.34
N LEU A 62 10.31 -1.22 3.98
CA LEU A 62 10.69 0.05 3.35
C LEU A 62 9.98 0.28 2.01
N ALA A 63 9.83 -0.75 1.18
CA ALA A 63 9.11 -0.65 -0.08
C ALA A 63 7.61 -0.33 0.12
N VAL A 64 6.97 -0.96 1.12
CA VAL A 64 5.57 -0.67 1.48
C VAL A 64 5.43 0.75 2.04
N LEU A 65 6.37 1.21 2.87
CA LEU A 65 6.40 2.59 3.37
C LEU A 65 6.57 3.61 2.23
N ALA A 66 7.47 3.35 1.28
CA ALA A 66 7.64 4.19 0.10
C ALA A 66 6.34 4.25 -0.74
N HIS A 67 5.66 3.10 -0.91
CA HIS A 67 4.37 3.05 -1.58
C HIS A 67 3.29 3.84 -0.82
N ALA A 68 3.29 3.80 0.51
CA ALA A 68 2.40 4.60 1.34
C ALA A 68 2.62 6.10 1.14
N VAL A 69 3.88 6.55 1.14
CA VAL A 69 4.22 7.95 0.87
C VAL A 69 3.78 8.36 -0.54
N TYR A 70 3.95 7.49 -1.55
CA TYR A 70 3.45 7.76 -2.90
C TYR A 70 1.92 7.91 -2.93
N ALA A 71 1.18 6.96 -2.37
CA ALA A 71 -0.27 6.94 -2.39
C ALA A 71 -0.91 8.12 -1.62
N PHE A 72 -0.30 8.56 -0.51
CA PHE A 72 -0.86 9.61 0.35
C PHE A 72 -0.23 11.00 0.13
N ALA A 73 1.08 11.12 -0.09
CA ALA A 73 1.75 12.42 -0.09
C ALA A 73 1.94 13.03 -1.49
N LEU A 74 2.01 12.21 -2.55
CA LEU A 74 2.22 12.69 -3.93
C LEU A 74 0.91 12.89 -4.69
N ALA A 75 -0.13 12.09 -4.41
CA ALA A 75 -1.46 12.26 -5.00
C ALA A 75 -2.16 13.57 -4.60
N GLU A 76 -1.82 14.13 -3.43
CA GLU A 76 -2.30 15.44 -2.95
C GLU A 76 -1.58 16.61 -3.65
N ARG A 77 -0.25 16.49 -3.88
CA ARG A 77 0.59 17.56 -4.44
C ARG A 77 0.32 17.84 -5.91
N ALA A 78 0.07 16.81 -6.73
CA ALA A 78 -0.24 16.98 -8.16
C ALA A 78 -1.54 17.79 -8.43
N ARG A 79 -2.37 17.99 -7.41
CA ARG A 79 -3.61 18.79 -7.48
C ARG A 79 -3.37 20.27 -7.17
N SER A 80 -2.37 20.59 -6.36
CA SER A 80 -2.10 21.95 -5.90
C SER A 80 -1.35 22.81 -6.92
N SER A 81 -0.72 22.19 -7.93
CA SER A 81 0.03 22.88 -9.00
C SER A 81 -0.80 23.17 -10.26
N HIS A 82 -2.04 22.68 -10.37
CA HIS A 82 -2.91 22.86 -11.55
C HIS A 82 -4.11 23.80 -11.32
N GLY A 83 -4.13 24.50 -10.18
CA GLY A 83 -5.19 25.44 -9.77
C GLY A 83 -4.75 26.91 -9.73
N ARG A 84 -3.68 27.26 -10.45
CA ARG A 84 -3.33 28.66 -10.72
C ARG A 84 -3.12 28.78 -12.21
N PHE A 85 -4.16 29.15 -12.94
CA PHE A 85 -4.19 30.07 -14.08
C PHE A 85 -5.66 30.21 -14.50
#